data_AF-X1M5W7-F1
#
_entry.id   AF-X1M5W7-F1
#
_cell.length_a   1.000
_cell.length_b   1.000
_cell.length_c   1.000
_cell.angle_alpha   90.00
_cell.angle_beta   90.00
_cell.angle_gamma   90.00
#
_symmetry.space_group_name_H-M   'P 1'
#
loop_
_entity.id
_entity.type
_entity.pdbx_description
1 polymer ?
#
loop_
_entity_poly.entity_id
_entity_poly.type
_entity_poly.pdbx_seq_one_letter_code
_entity_poly.pdbx_strand_id
1 'polypeptide(L)' 'MGGIILIIVVIFTNVMIIKVATAALKLTGLDERTASFQALSALTGTGFTTRESELIISQPMRRRRK' A
#
# COMPACT_ATOMS: atom_id res chain seq x y z
N MET A 1 -31.14 10.43 -2.61
CA MET A 1 -30.16 10.98 -3.58
C MET A 1 -28.85 11.44 -2.93
N GLY A 2 -28.87 12.23 -1.85
CA GLY A 2 -27.63 12.73 -1.22
C GLY A 2 -26.64 11.67 -0.72
N GLY A 3 -27.11 10.54 -0.17
CA GLY A 3 -26.23 9.46 0.31
C GLY A 3 -25.39 8.80 -0.79
N ILE A 4 -25.95 8.61 -1.99
CA ILE A 4 -25.22 8.03 -3.13
C ILE A 4 -24.13 9.00 -3.60
N ILE A 5 -24.43 10.30 -3.64
CA ILE A 5 -23.45 11.34 -4.00
C ILE A 5 -22.28 11.33 -3.00
N LEU A 6 -22.57 11.24 -1.69
CA LEU A 6 -21.53 11.14 -0.67
C LEU A 6 -20.64 9.90 -0.85
N ILE A 7 -21.22 8.73 -1.12
CA ILE A 7 -20.45 7.50 -1.36
C ILE A 7 -19.52 7.66 -2.58
N ILE A 8 -20.03 8.24 -3.67
CA ILE A 8 -19.24 8.48 -4.88
C ILE A 8 -18.07 9.43 -4.59
N VAL A 9 -18.31 10.53 -3.85
CA VAL A 9 -17.27 11.49 -3.48
C VAL A 9 -16.20 10.85 -2.60
N VAL A 10 -16.60 10.03 -1.62
CA VAL A 10 -15.66 9.31 -0.75
C VAL A 10 -14.79 8.35 -1.56
N ILE A 11 -15.40 7.51 -2.40
CA ILE A 11 -14.65 6.57 -3.25
C ILE A 11 -13.69 7.32 -4.19
N PHE A 12 -14.17 8.39 -4.81
CA PHE A 12 -13.36 9.20 -5.72
C PHE A 12 -12.14 9.81 -5.01
N THR A 13 -12.36 10.40 -3.83
CA THR A 13 -11.28 10.97 -3.01
C THR A 13 -10.27 9.90 -2.61
N ASN A 14 -10.74 8.71 -2.24
CA ASN A 14 -9.88 7.60 -1.85
C ASN A 14 -8.95 7.16 -3.00
N VAL A 15 -9.51 7.01 -4.21
CA VAL A 15 -8.73 6.67 -5.42
C VAL A 15 -7.72 7.76 -5.76
N MET A 16 -8.09 9.03 -5.60
CA MET A 16 -7.20 10.18 -5.82
C MET A 16 -5.99 10.11 -4.88
N ILE A 17 -6.23 9.85 -3.59
CA ILE A 17 -5.19 9.73 -2.57
C ILE A 17 -4.24 8.56 -2.91
N ILE A 18 -4.78 7.39 -3.27
CA ILE A 18 -3.95 6.22 -3.65
C ILE A 18 -3.04 6.57 -4.81
N LYS A 19 -3.54 7.21 -5.86
CA LYS A 19 -2.72 7.55 -7.04
C LYS A 19 -1.55 8.47 -6.69
N VAL A 20 -1.80 9.49 -5.87
CA VAL A 20 -0.76 10.43 -5.44
C VAL A 20 0.26 9.73 -4.54
N ALA A 21 -0.20 8.94 -3.58
CA ALA A 21 0.68 8.18 -2.68
C ALA A 21 1.54 7.16 -3.43
N THR A 22 0.95 6.40 -4.35
CA THR A 22 1.67 5.45 -5.21
C THR A 22 2.72 6.17 -6.07
N ALA A 23 2.39 7.31 -6.67
CA ALA A 23 3.36 8.09 -7.44
C ALA A 23 4.51 8.60 -6.56
N ALA A 24 4.21 9.10 -5.36
CA ALA A 24 5.22 9.54 -4.40
C ALA A 24 6.16 8.39 -3.99
N LEU A 25 5.62 7.20 -3.73
CA LEU A 25 6.40 6.01 -3.37
C LEU A 25 7.27 5.48 -4.52
N LYS A 26 6.82 5.59 -5.77
CA LYS A 26 7.69 5.27 -6.92
C LYS A 26 8.88 6.22 -7.01
N LEU A 27 8.67 7.50 -6.71
CA LEU A 27 9.75 8.49 -6.74
C LEU A 27 10.83 8.19 -5.69
N THR A 28 10.52 7.46 -4.62
CA THR A 28 11.52 6.99 -3.65
C THR A 28 12.26 5.72 -4.09
N GLY A 29 11.96 5.20 -5.29
CA GLY A 29 12.60 4.01 -5.86
C GLY A 29 11.91 2.68 -5.53
N LEU A 30 10.66 2.69 -5.03
CA LEU A 30 9.89 1.45 -4.90
C LEU A 30 9.41 0.96 -6.27
N ASP A 31 9.39 -0.37 -6.43
CA ASP A 31 8.74 -1.02 -7.57
C ASP A 31 7.24 -0.68 -7.62
N GLU A 32 6.69 -0.60 -8.84
CA GLU A 32 5.29 -0.30 -9.13
C GLU A 32 4.31 -1.09 -8.25
N ARG A 33 4.58 -2.40 -8.09
CA ARG A 33 3.72 -3.28 -7.29
C ARG A 33 3.80 -2.90 -5.83
N THR A 34 5.00 -2.81 -5.27
CA THR A 34 5.21 -2.51 -3.85
C THR A 34 4.69 -1.12 -3.48
N ALA A 35 4.91 -0.11 -4.33
CA ALA A 35 4.40 1.25 -4.13
C ALA A 35 2.87 1.29 -4.09
N SER A 36 2.20 0.59 -5.00
CA SER A 36 0.73 0.53 -5.05
C SER A 36 0.13 -0.20 -3.85
N PHE A 37 0.74 -1.32 -3.45
CA PHE A 37 0.30 -2.07 -2.26
C PHE A 37 0.51 -1.26 -0.99
N GLN A 38 1.65 -0.57 -0.86
CA GLN A 38 1.97 0.21 0.33
C GLN A 38 1.09 1.47 0.45
N ALA A 39 0.79 2.16 -0.66
CA ALA A 39 -0.18 3.26 -0.69
C ALA A 39 -1.58 2.80 -0.25
N LEU A 40 -2.00 1.62 -0.72
CA LEU A 40 -3.31 1.06 -0.36
C LEU A 40 -3.37 0.63 1.11
N SER A 41 -2.36 -0.08 1.61
CA SER A 41 -2.26 -0.47 3.03
C SER A 41 -2.21 0.73 3.98
N ALA A 42 -1.52 1.81 3.59
CA ALA A 42 -1.46 3.04 4.38
C ALA A 42 -2.83 3.72 4.48
N LEU A 43 -3.63 3.64 3.42
CA LEU A 43 -4.97 4.23 3.37
C LEU A 43 -6.02 3.42 4.15
N THR A 44 -5.96 2.08 4.07
CA THR A 44 -6.91 1.19 4.76
C THR A 44 -6.54 0.96 6.22
N GLY A 45 -5.37 1.42 6.67
CA GLY A 45 -4.85 1.18 8.02
C GLY A 45 -4.48 -0.29 8.28
N THR A 46 -4.61 -1.14 7.27
CA THR A 46 -4.18 -2.55 7.29
C THR A 46 -2.68 -2.57 6.97
N GLY A 47 -1.87 -2.09 7.91
CA GLY A 47 -0.41 -2.06 7.78
C GLY A 47 0.18 -3.46 7.48
N PHE A 48 1.22 -3.49 6.65
CA PHE A 48 1.97 -4.68 6.19
C PHE A 48 1.09 -5.88 5.76
N THR A 49 0.93 -6.07 4.45
CA THR A 49 0.27 -7.28 3.95
C THR A 49 1.09 -8.53 4.28
N THR A 50 0.41 -9.66 4.52
CA THR A 50 1.02 -10.97 4.80
C THR A 50 2.09 -11.35 3.79
N ARG A 51 1.96 -10.91 2.52
CA ARG A 51 2.92 -11.16 1.45
C ARG A 51 4.26 -10.43 1.61
N GLU A 52 4.26 -9.20 2.14
CA GLU A 52 5.52 -8.48 2.45
C GLU A 52 6.19 -9.11 3.67
N SER A 53 5.41 -9.50 4.69
CA SER A 53 5.92 -10.27 5.83
C SER A 53 6.50 -11.62 5.38
N GLU A 54 5.87 -12.31 4.44
CA GLU A 54 6.39 -13.54 3.82
C GLU A 54 7.65 -13.30 2.99
N LEU A 55 7.76 -12.18 2.26
CA LEU A 55 8.97 -11.80 1.51
C LEU A 55 10.16 -11.50 2.46
N ILE A 56 9.92 -10.83 3.58
CA ILE A 56 10.93 -10.58 4.62
C ILE A 56 11.35 -11.89 5.30
N ILE A 57 10.41 -12.81 5.56
CA ILE A 57 10.70 -14.12 6.18
C ILE A 57 11.39 -15.07 5.18
N SER A 58 11.02 -15.01 3.89
CA SER A 58 11.58 -15.87 2.84
C SER A 58 12.93 -15.39 2.32
N GLN A 59 13.35 -14.16 2.63
CA GLN A 59 14.76 -13.82 2.53
C GLN A 59 15.55 -14.71 3.52
N PRO A 60 16.49 -15.55 3.06
CA PRO A 60 17.31 -16.40 3.91
C PRO A 60 18.40 -15.60 4.63
N MET A 61 18.03 -14.44 5.18
CA MET A 61 18.88 -13.59 6.01
C MET A 61 18.96 -14.19 7.42
N ARG A 62 19.83 -15.19 7.51
CA ARG A 62 20.89 -15.23 8.53
C ARG A 62 20.43 -15.58 9.95
N ARG A 63 19.93 -16.82 10.15
CA ARG A 63 20.34 -17.60 11.33
C ARG A 63 21.77 -18.14 11.12
N ARG A 64 22.75 -17.24 11.12
CA ARG A 64 24.14 -17.54 11.47
C ARG A 64 24.42 -16.88 12.82
N ARG A 65 24.13 -17.61 13.89
CA ARG A 65 24.83 -17.56 15.19
C ARG A 65 24.56 -18.93 15.80
N LYS A 66 25.51 -19.84 15.55
CA LYS A 66 26.60 -20.26 16.46
C LYS A 66 26.07 -21.21 17.50
#